data_AF-A0A1X7A0I2-F1
#
_entry.id   AF-A0A1X7A0I2-F1
#
_cell.length_a   1.000
_cell.length_b   1.000
_cell.length_c   1.000
_cell.angle_alpha   90.00
_cell.angle_beta   90.00
_cell.angle_gamma   90.00
#
_symmetry.space_group_name_H-M   'P 1'
#
loop_
_entity.id
_entity.type
_entity.pdbx_description
1 polymer ?
#
loop_
_entity_poly.entity_id
_entity_poly.type
_entity_poly.pdbx_seq_one_letter_code
_entity_poly.pdbx_strand_id
1 'polypeptide(L)'
;MKCPIDGAELVMADRAGVEIDYCPQCRGVWLDRGELDKIIERSAPPAAPQQRVETQVWQEQSSPKHRKKKRGGFLEDLFDF
;
A
#
# COMPACT_ATOMS: atom_id res chain seq x y z
N MET A 1 31.51 7.34 13.66
CA MET A 1 31.75 8.03 12.37
C MET A 1 31.15 9.44 12.38
N LYS A 2 31.61 10.36 11.51
CA LYS A 2 31.14 11.75 11.51
C LYS A 2 30.08 11.98 10.44
N CYS A 3 29.02 12.70 10.79
CA CYS A 3 28.00 13.09 9.84
C CYS A 3 28.61 14.08 8.83
N PRO A 4 28.45 13.85 7.51
CA PRO A 4 29.00 14.76 6.49
C PRO A 4 28.15 16.02 6.29
N ILE A 5 26.99 16.13 6.96
CA ILE A 5 26.13 17.31 6.89
C ILE A 5 26.51 18.33 7.98
N ASP A 6 26.67 17.88 9.23
CA ASP A 6 26.86 18.75 10.40
C ASP A 6 28.10 18.41 11.24
N GLY A 7 28.85 17.36 10.89
CA GLY A 7 30.05 16.95 11.62
C GLY A 7 29.80 16.30 12.98
N ALA A 8 28.53 16.10 13.37
CA ALA A 8 28.21 15.43 14.63
C ALA A 8 28.61 13.95 14.58
N GLU A 9 28.78 13.34 15.75
CA GLU A 9 29.04 11.91 15.84
C GLU A 9 27.75 11.13 15.56
N LEU A 10 27.84 10.20 14.60
CA LEU A 10 26.75 9.27 14.29
C LEU A 10 26.60 8.26 15.41
N VAL A 11 25.35 7.97 15.76
CA VAL A 11 24.97 7.04 16.82
C VAL A 11 24.35 5.81 16.17
N MET A 12 24.84 4.63 16.55
CA MET A 12 24.29 3.35 16.11
C MET A 12 22.96 3.06 16.82
N ALA A 13 21.98 2.58 16.07
CA ALA A 13 20.71 2.10 16.58
C ALA A 13 20.26 0.85 15.81
N ASP A 14 19.68 -0.11 16.50
CA ASP A 14 18.93 -1.19 15.84
C ASP A 14 17.47 -0.76 15.66
N ARG A 15 16.97 -0.85 14.43
CA ARG A 15 15.55 -0.64 14.13
C ARG A 15 15.03 -1.76 13.24
N ALA A 16 14.03 -2.47 13.74
CA ALA A 16 13.42 -3.60 13.05
C ALA A 16 14.42 -4.71 12.65
N GLY A 17 15.50 -4.88 13.43
CA GLY A 17 16.56 -5.85 13.16
C GLY A 17 17.54 -5.40 12.07
N VAL A 18 17.62 -4.10 11.80
CA VAL A 18 18.62 -3.48 10.93
C VAL A 18 19.42 -2.48 11.76
N GLU A 19 20.73 -2.65 11.79
CA GLU A 19 21.67 -1.68 12.36
C GLU A 19 21.69 -0.45 11.44
N ILE A 20 21.53 0.74 12.02
CA ILE A 20 21.53 2.02 11.30
C ILE A 20 22.39 3.03 12.04
N ASP A 21 23.07 3.90 11.30
CA ASP A 21 23.73 5.07 11.85
C ASP A 21 22.85 6.31 11.69
N TYR A 22 22.49 6.97 12.80
CA TYR A 22 21.70 8.19 12.74
C TYR A 22 22.41 9.36 13.40
N CYS A 23 22.23 10.56 12.83
CA CYS A 23 22.73 11.79 13.42
C CYS A 23 21.68 12.38 14.38
N PRO A 24 21.99 12.63 15.66
CA PRO A 24 21.04 13.26 16.59
C PRO A 24 20.81 14.75 16.33
N GLN A 25 21.65 15.40 15.53
CA GLN A 25 21.56 16.83 15.21
C GLN A 25 20.70 17.08 13.96
N CYS A 26 21.15 16.66 12.77
CA CYS A 26 20.37 16.83 11.54
C CYS A 26 19.28 15.77 11.32
N ARG A 27 19.21 14.71 12.13
CA ARG A 27 18.28 13.58 11.96
C ARG A 27 18.47 12.78 10.66
N GLY A 28 19.63 12.92 10.00
CA GLY A 28 20.00 12.09 8.85
C GLY A 28 20.28 10.64 9.26
N VAL A 29 19.96 9.70 8.37
CA VAL A 29 20.24 8.26 8.52
C VAL A 29 21.21 7.84 7.43
N TRP A 30 22.24 7.08 7.82
CA TRP A 30 23.32 6.59 6.98
C TRP A 30 23.30 5.07 7.05
N LEU A 31 23.32 4.45 5.87
CA LEU A 31 23.17 3.01 5.69
C LEU A 31 24.31 2.47 4.83
N ASP A 32 24.81 1.31 5.19
CA ASP A 32 25.80 0.59 4.38
C ASP A 32 25.15 -0.24 3.27
N ARG A 33 25.99 -0.67 2.32
CA ARG A 33 25.57 -1.56 1.24
C ARG A 33 25.17 -2.92 1.81
N GLY A 34 23.87 -3.25 1.75
CA GLY A 34 23.28 -4.46 2.30
C GLY A 34 22.32 -4.22 3.48
N GLU A 35 22.42 -3.08 4.17
CA GLU A 35 21.40 -2.66 5.15
C GLU A 35 20.15 -2.15 4.46
N LEU A 36 20.32 -1.41 3.37
CA LEU A 36 19.22 -0.93 2.53
C LEU A 36 18.35 -2.08 2.02
N ASP A 37 18.98 -3.17 1.56
CA ASP A 37 18.26 -4.34 1.02
C ASP A 37 17.37 -4.98 2.11
N LYS A 38 17.87 -5.10 3.34
CA LYS A 38 17.12 -5.61 4.49
C LYS A 38 15.91 -4.73 4.81
N ILE A 39 16.06 -3.40 4.72
CA ILE A 39 14.97 -2.46 4.96
C ILE A 39 13.89 -2.60 3.88
N ILE A 40 14.28 -2.75 2.61
CA ILE A 40 13.33 -2.91 1.50
C ILE A 40 12.50 -4.19 1.68
N GLU A 41 13.16 -5.32 2.00
CA GLU A 41 12.49 -6.60 2.22
C GLU A 41 11.48 -6.55 3.38
N ARG A 42 11.82 -5.85 4.47
CA ARG A 42 10.96 -5.74 5.66
C ARG A 42 9.84 -4.71 5.52
N SER A 43 10.03 -3.68 4.70
CA SER A 43 9.09 -2.56 4.55
C SER A 43 8.02 -2.82 3.49
N ALA A 44 8.24 -3.80 2.60
CA ALA A 44 7.24 -4.21 1.64
C ALA A 44 6.01 -4.77 2.39
N PRO A 45 4.80 -4.23 2.17
CA PRO A 45 3.60 -4.88 2.69
C PRO A 45 3.55 -6.32 2.14
N PRO A 46 3.05 -7.29 2.94
CA PRO A 46 2.93 -8.66 2.47
C PRO A 46 2.18 -8.65 1.14
N ALA A 47 2.80 -9.18 0.08
CA ALA A 47 2.21 -9.21 -1.24
C ALA A 47 0.82 -9.85 -1.12
N ALA A 48 -0.22 -9.05 -1.34
CA ALA A 48 -1.58 -9.54 -1.28
C ALA A 48 -1.70 -10.69 -2.29
N PRO A 49 -2.31 -11.82 -1.92
CA PRO A 49 -2.46 -12.94 -2.84
C PRO A 49 -3.19 -12.43 -4.08
N GLN A 50 -2.51 -12.48 -5.23
CA GLN A 50 -3.08 -12.14 -6.52
C GLN A 50 -4.13 -13.20 -6.84
N GLN A 51 -5.37 -12.96 -6.44
CA GLN A 51 -6.51 -13.75 -6.91
C GLN A 51 -6.60 -13.53 -8.41
N ARG A 52 -6.10 -14.50 -9.17
CA ARG A 52 -6.19 -14.55 -10.63
C ARG A 52 -7.68 -14.65 -10.95
N VAL A 53 -8.30 -13.52 -11.31
CA VAL A 53 -9.70 -13.49 -11.75
C VAL A 53 -9.74 -14.17 -13.12
N GLU A 54 -10.24 -15.39 -13.14
CA GLU A 54 -10.51 -16.15 -14.36
C GLU A 54 -11.79 -15.60 -14.98
N THR A 55 -11.64 -14.72 -15.97
CA THR A 55 -12.76 -14.11 -16.68
C THR A 55 -13.46 -15.19 -17.52
N GLN A 56 -14.51 -15.77 -16.97
CA GLN A 56 -15.39 -16.69 -17.70
C GLN A 56 -16.14 -15.89 -18.78
N VAL A 57 -15.78 -16.15 -20.05
CA VAL A 57 -16.49 -15.67 -21.24
C VAL A 57 -17.82 -16.42 -21.33
N TRP A 58 -18.92 -15.78 -20.95
CA TRP A 58 -20.26 -16.29 -21.17
C TRP A 58 -20.71 -15.97 -22.60
N GLN A 59 -20.74 -16.98 -23.47
CA GLN A 59 -21.52 -16.95 -24.71
C GLN A 59 -22.99 -17.04 -24.34
N GLU A 60 -23.76 -15.97 -24.52
CA GLU A 60 -25.22 -16.03 -24.45
C GLU A 60 -25.82 -15.48 -25.75
N GLN A 61 -26.06 -16.40 -26.68
CA GLN A 61 -26.96 -16.20 -27.80
C GLN A 61 -28.40 -16.24 -27.27
N SER A 62 -29.10 -15.10 -27.20
CA SER A 62 -30.52 -14.96 -27.56
C SER A 62 -31.12 -13.61 -27.11
N SER A 63 -31.57 -12.82 -28.08
CA SER A 63 -32.55 -11.73 -27.90
C SER A 63 -33.97 -12.26 -28.18
N PRO A 64 -35.06 -11.50 -27.95
CA PRO A 64 -35.34 -10.43 -26.98
C PRO A 64 -36.72 -10.66 -26.26
N LYS A 65 -37.10 -9.88 -25.23
CA LYS A 65 -38.50 -9.41 -25.04
C LYS A 65 -38.68 -8.39 -23.90
N HIS A 66 -39.23 -7.24 -24.30
CA HIS A 66 -39.83 -6.20 -23.47
C HIS A 66 -40.83 -6.75 -22.44
N ARG A 67 -40.73 -6.30 -21.18
CA ARG A 67 -41.89 -6.09 -20.30
C ARG A 67 -41.63 -4.92 -19.33
N LYS A 68 -42.22 -3.77 -19.66
CA LYS A 68 -42.44 -2.68 -18.70
C LYS A 68 -43.56 -3.08 -17.74
N LYS A 69 -43.41 -2.81 -16.43
CA LYS A 69 -44.46 -2.17 -15.62
C LYS A 69 -43.90 -1.64 -14.29
N LYS A 70 -44.27 -0.38 -14.04
CA LYS A 70 -44.01 0.46 -12.86
C LYS A 70 -44.67 -0.14 -11.61
N ARG A 71 -44.12 0.15 -10.42
CA ARG A 71 -44.78 0.92 -9.34
C ARG A 71 -43.98 0.89 -8.04
N GLY A 72 -43.51 2.07 -7.63
CA GLY A 72 -43.68 2.66 -6.29
C GLY A 72 -43.05 1.96 -5.07
N GLY A 73 -42.22 2.73 -4.35
CA GLY A 73 -42.05 2.56 -2.91
C GLY A 73 -40.71 1.99 -2.48
N PHE A 74 -39.62 2.74 -2.70
CA PHE A 74 -38.40 2.57 -1.89
C PHE A 74 -37.47 3.78 -1.94
N LEU A 75 -37.52 4.60 -3.01
CA LEU A 75 -36.61 5.73 -3.22
C LEU A 75 -37.26 7.12 -3.03
N GLU A 76 -38.26 7.23 -2.16
CA GLU A 76 -38.82 8.55 -1.78
C GLU A 76 -38.53 8.92 -0.32
N ASP A 77 -38.00 8.00 0.50
CA ASP A 77 -37.65 8.24 1.91
C ASP A 77 -36.14 8.45 2.17
N LEU A 78 -35.28 8.43 1.13
CA LEU A 78 -33.83 8.59 1.30
C LEU A 78 -33.28 9.97 0.85
N PHE A 79 -34.12 10.80 0.23
CA PHE A 79 -33.76 12.16 -0.19
C PHE A 79 -34.78 13.20 0.32
N ASP A 80 -35.14 13.12 1.61
CA ASP A 80 -35.77 14.23 2.32
C ASP A 80 -34.69 14.87 3.23
N PHE A 81 -34.24 16.05 2.83
CA PHE A 81 -33.26 16.90 3.51
C PHE A 81 -33.97 18.19 3.92
#